data_AF-A0A6I2FMK7-F1
#
_entry.id   AF-A0A6I2FMK7-F1
#
_cell.length_a   1.000
_cell.length_b   1.000
_cell.length_c   1.000
_cell.angle_alpha   90.00
_cell.angle_beta   90.00
_cell.angle_gamma   90.00
#
_symmetry.space_group_name_H-M   'P 1'
#
loop_
_entity.id
_entity.type
_entity.pdbx_description
1 polymer ?
#
loop_
_entity_poly.entity_id
_entity_poly.type
_entity_poly.pdbx_seq_one_letter_code
_entity_poly.pdbx_strand_id
1 'polypeptide(L)'
;MRKTIYAVVVSGMAFALALAGAAAPASAKDSDVDMQEQCRVQYPATKTHNAGSTYLEDKNNAYTWHCRQDPAVTGQSAITGLGVDVQAFCIRRGLGNAMARDIHNAYSWKCATVPTPGTGDTWTDCSGPAVCTRYWSRAKTTELDDAFQGLAWKALLEVWAKAKCAGPRGSAAVAALSAICGATEKAEYQASLDGLPEAAHAGARAHGCLQVAWRKDGAEQQKWGYTTDSGYCWNG
;
A
#
# COMPACT_ATOMS: atom_id res chain seq x y z
N MET A 1 44.94 -19.49 62.79
CA MET A 1 43.87 -20.35 63.35
C MET A 1 42.63 -20.22 62.48
N ARG A 2 42.07 -21.37 62.11
CA ARG A 2 40.79 -21.70 61.44
C ARG A 2 40.14 -20.68 60.47
N LYS A 3 40.28 -21.01 59.19
CA LYS A 3 39.43 -20.61 58.06
C LYS A 3 38.08 -21.34 58.16
N THR A 4 36.97 -20.63 57.96
CA THR A 4 35.65 -21.24 57.67
C THR A 4 35.13 -20.63 56.37
N ILE A 5 35.11 -21.44 55.32
CA ILE A 5 34.61 -21.14 53.98
C ILE A 5 33.17 -21.67 53.94
N TYR A 6 32.18 -20.80 53.72
CA TYR A 6 30.80 -21.21 53.51
C TYR A 6 30.62 -21.57 52.03
N ALA A 7 30.50 -22.87 51.76
CA ALA A 7 30.10 -23.39 50.46
C ALA A 7 28.57 -23.25 50.33
N VAL A 8 28.12 -22.27 49.55
CA VAL A 8 26.72 -22.16 49.14
C VAL A 8 26.52 -23.02 47.90
N VAL A 9 25.89 -24.18 48.08
CA VAL A 9 25.39 -25.03 47.00
C VAL A 9 24.14 -24.35 46.42
N VAL A 10 24.30 -23.69 45.28
CA VAL A 10 23.17 -23.16 44.50
C VAL A 10 22.68 -24.30 43.60
N SER A 11 21.57 -24.93 44.00
CA SER A 11 20.85 -25.91 43.20
C SER A 11 20.38 -25.29 41.88
N GLY A 12 20.88 -25.84 40.77
CA GLY A 12 20.43 -25.52 39.43
C GLY A 12 19.01 -26.02 39.18
N MET A 13 18.05 -25.09 39.08
CA MET A 13 16.79 -25.34 38.39
C MET A 13 17.04 -25.23 36.89
N ALA A 14 17.16 -26.37 36.22
CA ALA A 14 17.09 -26.45 34.77
C ALA A 14 15.65 -26.10 34.34
N PHE A 15 15.45 -24.83 33.98
CA PHE A 15 14.23 -24.38 33.33
C PHE A 15 14.22 -24.93 31.91
N ALA A 16 13.51 -26.05 31.71
CA ALA A 16 13.21 -26.54 30.38
C ALA A 16 12.28 -25.53 29.70
N LEU A 17 12.85 -24.59 28.93
CA LEU A 17 12.09 -23.79 27.99
C LEU A 17 11.45 -24.75 26.99
N ALA A 18 10.17 -25.00 27.17
CA ALA A 18 9.34 -25.54 26.11
C ALA A 18 9.44 -24.56 24.93
N LEU A 19 10.19 -24.95 23.89
CA LEU A 19 10.06 -24.34 22.58
C LEU A 19 8.63 -24.65 22.12
N ALA A 20 7.69 -23.76 22.46
CA ALA A 20 6.47 -23.62 21.71
C ALA A 20 6.91 -23.28 20.28
N GLY A 21 6.96 -24.30 19.41
CA GLY A 21 7.14 -24.10 17.99
C GLY A 21 6.04 -23.16 17.54
N ALA A 22 6.39 -21.89 17.36
CA ALA A 22 5.54 -20.95 16.68
C ALA A 22 5.30 -21.56 15.30
N ALA A 23 4.09 -22.10 15.09
CA ALA A 23 3.66 -22.50 13.77
C ALA A 23 3.83 -21.25 12.89
N ALA A 24 4.81 -21.29 11.99
CA ALA A 24 4.94 -20.26 10.98
C ALA A 24 3.56 -20.14 10.32
N PRO A 25 2.96 -18.94 10.22
CA PRO A 25 1.69 -18.79 9.56
C PRO A 25 1.82 -19.43 8.18
N ALA A 26 1.03 -20.47 7.93
CA ALA A 26 1.01 -21.12 6.64
C ALA A 26 0.73 -20.02 5.62
N SER A 27 1.69 -19.78 4.73
CA SER A 27 1.59 -18.75 3.70
C SER A 27 0.24 -18.94 3.00
N ALA A 28 -0.68 -18.00 3.21
CA ALA A 28 -1.99 -18.08 2.59
C ALA A 28 -1.76 -18.11 1.07
N LYS A 29 -2.33 -19.11 0.40
CA LYS A 29 -2.20 -19.27 -1.04
C LYS A 29 -2.84 -18.06 -1.71
N ASP A 30 -2.09 -17.40 -2.61
CA ASP A 30 -2.61 -16.34 -3.48
C ASP A 30 -3.97 -16.80 -4.06
N SER A 31 -5.00 -16.00 -3.81
CA SER A 31 -6.39 -16.32 -4.19
C SER A 31 -6.95 -15.19 -5.03
N ASP A 32 -7.50 -15.47 -6.20
CA ASP A 32 -8.08 -14.44 -7.07
C ASP A 32 -9.28 -13.76 -6.38
N VAL A 33 -9.46 -12.46 -6.64
CA VAL A 33 -10.61 -11.73 -6.08
C VAL A 33 -11.84 -11.95 -6.94
N ASP A 34 -12.91 -12.51 -6.36
CA ASP A 34 -14.22 -12.58 -7.01
C ASP A 34 -14.94 -11.25 -6.86
N MET A 35 -14.77 -10.39 -7.87
CA MET A 35 -15.41 -9.08 -7.94
C MET A 35 -16.95 -9.19 -7.89
N GLN A 36 -17.51 -10.22 -8.53
CA GLN A 36 -18.96 -10.41 -8.62
C GLN A 36 -19.53 -10.82 -7.26
N GLU A 37 -18.82 -11.66 -6.51
CA GLU A 37 -19.14 -11.94 -5.11
C GLU A 37 -19.01 -10.66 -4.27
N GLN A 38 -17.92 -9.91 -4.42
CA GLN A 38 -17.70 -8.67 -3.66
C GLN A 38 -18.84 -7.67 -3.87
N CYS A 39 -19.28 -7.43 -5.11
CA CYS A 39 -20.40 -6.53 -5.39
C CYS A 39 -21.71 -6.99 -4.75
N ARG A 40 -21.99 -8.30 -4.72
CA ARG A 40 -23.21 -8.84 -4.09
C ARG A 40 -23.19 -8.65 -2.58
N VAL A 41 -22.03 -8.83 -1.95
CA VAL A 41 -21.87 -8.66 -0.50
C VAL A 41 -21.92 -7.19 -0.12
N GLN A 42 -21.25 -6.33 -0.89
CA GLN A 42 -21.17 -4.90 -0.61
C GLN A 42 -22.48 -4.17 -0.90
N TYR A 43 -23.20 -4.58 -1.94
CA TYR A 43 -24.49 -4.01 -2.34
C TYR A 43 -25.55 -5.11 -2.40
N PRO A 44 -26.11 -5.54 -1.24
CA PRO A 44 -27.11 -6.60 -1.20
C PRO A 44 -28.42 -6.17 -1.87
N ALA A 45 -29.24 -7.16 -2.21
CA ALA A 45 -30.58 -6.91 -2.75
C ALA A 45 -31.43 -6.11 -1.74
N THR A 46 -32.22 -5.18 -2.26
CA THR A 46 -33.18 -4.39 -1.51
C THR A 46 -34.59 -4.64 -2.04
N LYS A 47 -35.61 -3.99 -1.48
CA LYS A 47 -36.99 -4.08 -2.00
C LYS A 47 -37.13 -3.55 -3.42
N THR A 48 -36.21 -2.68 -3.85
CA THR A 48 -36.32 -1.93 -5.09
C THR A 48 -35.25 -2.28 -6.11
N HIS A 49 -34.15 -2.90 -5.67
CA HIS A 49 -33.00 -3.23 -6.52
C HIS A 49 -32.50 -4.64 -6.23
N ASN A 50 -32.03 -5.31 -7.28
CA ASN A 50 -31.34 -6.59 -7.17
C ASN A 50 -29.97 -6.43 -6.49
N ALA A 51 -29.38 -7.54 -6.06
CA ALA A 51 -28.02 -7.54 -5.55
C ALA A 51 -27.03 -7.04 -6.62
N GLY A 52 -25.93 -6.44 -6.18
CA GLY A 52 -24.92 -5.86 -7.05
C GLY A 52 -24.35 -6.86 -8.06
N SER A 53 -24.20 -6.41 -9.30
CA SER A 53 -23.41 -7.09 -10.33
C SER A 53 -22.21 -6.24 -10.72
N THR A 54 -21.12 -6.89 -11.12
CA THR A 54 -19.92 -6.17 -11.58
C THR A 54 -20.03 -5.78 -13.03
N TYR A 55 -19.36 -4.69 -13.39
CA TYR A 55 -18.97 -4.42 -14.76
C TYR A 55 -17.61 -3.70 -14.78
N LEU A 56 -17.01 -3.65 -15.96
CA LEU A 56 -15.74 -2.98 -16.22
C LEU A 56 -15.95 -1.77 -17.11
N GLU A 57 -15.32 -0.65 -16.75
CA GLU A 57 -15.24 0.53 -17.62
C GLU A 57 -14.08 0.41 -18.62
N ASP A 58 -12.89 -0.05 -18.18
CA ASP A 58 -11.73 -0.28 -19.05
C ASP A 58 -10.99 -1.59 -18.70
N LYS A 59 -11.01 -2.55 -19.63
CA LYS A 59 -10.31 -3.83 -19.46
C LYS A 59 -8.78 -3.67 -19.27
N ASN A 60 -8.20 -2.56 -19.70
CA ASN A 60 -6.77 -2.29 -19.62
C ASN A 60 -6.39 -1.51 -18.35
N ASN A 61 -7.29 -1.42 -17.35
CA ASN A 61 -7.02 -0.73 -16.11
C ASN A 61 -7.61 -1.50 -14.92
N ALA A 62 -6.74 -2.00 -14.04
CA ALA A 62 -7.10 -2.73 -12.82
C ALA A 62 -8.12 -2.00 -11.94
N TYR A 63 -8.14 -0.67 -11.96
CA TYR A 63 -8.92 0.15 -11.02
C TYR A 63 -10.30 0.57 -11.55
N THR A 64 -10.78 -0.03 -12.64
CA THR A 64 -12.05 0.36 -13.30
C THR A 64 -13.19 -0.64 -13.10
N TRP A 65 -13.09 -1.46 -12.05
CA TRP A 65 -14.20 -2.27 -11.61
C TRP A 65 -15.24 -1.42 -10.92
N HIS A 66 -16.49 -1.60 -11.32
CA HIS A 66 -17.64 -0.97 -10.70
C HIS A 66 -18.74 -2.01 -10.42
N CYS A 67 -19.55 -1.73 -9.42
CA CYS A 67 -20.82 -2.40 -9.21
C CYS A 67 -21.96 -1.62 -9.87
N ARG A 68 -22.99 -2.35 -10.28
CA ARG A 68 -24.32 -1.82 -10.62
C ARG A 68 -25.40 -2.58 -9.86
N GLN A 69 -26.50 -1.91 -9.55
CA GLN A 69 -27.71 -2.56 -9.05
C GLN A 69 -28.85 -2.32 -10.03
N ASP A 70 -29.36 -3.39 -10.61
CA ASP A 70 -30.50 -3.31 -11.53
C ASP A 70 -31.83 -3.21 -10.76
N PRO A 71 -32.80 -2.44 -11.25
CA PRO A 71 -34.09 -2.31 -10.58
C PRO A 71 -34.82 -3.66 -10.53
N ALA A 72 -35.38 -3.99 -9.38
CA ALA A 72 -36.24 -5.15 -9.18
C ALA A 72 -37.73 -4.82 -9.44
N VAL A 73 -38.06 -3.54 -9.56
CA VAL A 73 -39.41 -3.02 -9.74
C VAL A 73 -39.46 -2.15 -11.00
N THR A 74 -40.50 -2.30 -11.81
CA THR A 74 -40.71 -1.52 -13.03
C THR A 74 -40.80 -0.01 -12.72
N GLY A 75 -40.15 0.81 -13.55
CA GLY A 75 -40.18 2.28 -13.43
C GLY A 75 -39.05 2.88 -12.61
N GLN A 76 -38.12 2.07 -12.09
CA GLN A 76 -36.89 2.56 -11.47
C GLN A 76 -35.68 2.43 -12.40
N SER A 77 -34.66 3.27 -12.19
CA SER A 77 -33.41 3.26 -12.93
C SER A 77 -32.34 2.43 -12.22
N ALA A 78 -31.42 1.84 -12.97
CA ALA A 78 -30.26 1.18 -12.38
C ALA A 78 -29.35 2.19 -11.68
N ILE A 79 -28.72 1.76 -10.59
CA ILE A 79 -27.65 2.50 -9.91
C ILE A 79 -26.33 1.97 -10.48
N THR A 80 -25.50 2.83 -11.06
CA THR A 80 -24.21 2.48 -11.68
C THR A 80 -23.06 3.29 -11.08
N GLY A 81 -21.82 2.93 -11.42
CA GLY A 81 -20.62 3.63 -10.96
C GLY A 81 -20.27 3.40 -9.49
N LEU A 82 -20.91 2.43 -8.84
CA LEU A 82 -20.64 2.11 -7.44
C LEU A 82 -19.23 1.49 -7.32
N GLY A 83 -18.40 1.96 -6.40
CA GLY A 83 -17.04 1.43 -6.23
C GLY A 83 -17.02 -0.01 -5.70
N VAL A 84 -16.03 -0.80 -6.13
CA VAL A 84 -15.77 -2.15 -5.57
C VAL A 84 -14.72 -2.06 -4.48
N ASP A 85 -15.07 -2.47 -3.25
CA ASP A 85 -14.12 -2.59 -2.13
C ASP A 85 -13.42 -3.95 -2.19
N VAL A 86 -12.45 -4.05 -3.11
CA VAL A 86 -11.66 -5.26 -3.36
C VAL A 86 -10.95 -5.73 -2.08
N GLN A 87 -10.50 -4.78 -1.25
CA GLN A 87 -9.81 -5.06 0.00
C GLN A 87 -10.71 -5.78 1.01
N ALA A 88 -11.96 -5.33 1.15
CA ALA A 88 -12.92 -5.99 2.04
C ALA A 88 -13.16 -7.47 1.66
N PHE A 89 -13.05 -7.85 0.38
CA PHE A 89 -13.11 -9.26 -0.03
C PHE A 89 -12.00 -10.07 0.66
N CYS A 90 -10.75 -9.62 0.54
CA CYS A 90 -9.59 -10.32 1.07
C CYS A 90 -9.57 -10.36 2.61
N ILE A 91 -9.92 -9.24 3.27
CA ILE A 91 -10.00 -9.17 4.74
C ILE A 91 -11.06 -10.13 5.26
N ARG A 92 -12.29 -10.11 4.72
CA ARG A 92 -13.39 -10.95 5.21
C ARG A 92 -13.09 -12.45 5.08
N ARG A 93 -12.27 -12.82 4.10
CA ARG A 93 -11.86 -14.22 3.85
C ARG A 93 -10.58 -14.61 4.61
N GLY A 94 -9.92 -13.68 5.32
CA GLY A 94 -8.66 -13.94 5.98
C GLY A 94 -7.50 -14.23 5.01
N LEU A 95 -7.57 -13.70 3.79
CA LEU A 95 -6.62 -13.99 2.69
C LEU A 95 -5.53 -12.90 2.54
N GLY A 96 -5.46 -11.96 3.48
CA GLY A 96 -4.54 -10.82 3.45
C GLY A 96 -5.16 -9.59 2.78
N ASN A 97 -4.39 -8.91 1.93
CA ASN A 97 -4.81 -7.68 1.25
C ASN A 97 -4.97 -7.91 -0.26
N ALA A 98 -5.79 -7.08 -0.89
CA ALA A 98 -6.05 -7.08 -2.31
C ALA A 98 -4.94 -6.35 -3.08
N MET A 99 -4.32 -7.00 -4.05
CA MET A 99 -3.35 -6.40 -4.97
C MET A 99 -3.72 -6.66 -6.41
N ALA A 100 -3.56 -5.66 -7.27
CA ALA A 100 -3.50 -5.84 -8.71
C ALA A 100 -2.10 -6.36 -9.09
N ARG A 101 -1.99 -7.57 -9.66
CA ARG A 101 -0.71 -8.09 -10.17
C ARG A 101 -0.19 -7.29 -11.36
N ASP A 102 -1.10 -6.71 -12.13
CA ASP A 102 -0.84 -5.93 -13.33
C ASP A 102 -1.87 -4.81 -13.42
N ILE A 103 -1.41 -3.57 -13.23
CA ILE A 103 -2.29 -2.39 -13.25
C ILE A 103 -2.94 -2.16 -14.62
N HIS A 104 -2.39 -2.74 -15.69
CA HIS A 104 -2.92 -2.65 -17.04
C HIS A 104 -3.87 -3.80 -17.40
N ASN A 105 -4.24 -4.62 -16.41
CA ASN A 105 -5.17 -5.72 -16.59
C ASN A 105 -6.21 -5.70 -15.47
N ALA A 106 -7.45 -5.38 -15.85
CA ALA A 106 -8.62 -5.43 -14.97
C ALA A 106 -8.68 -6.70 -14.10
N TYR A 107 -8.33 -7.85 -14.66
CA TYR A 107 -8.50 -9.16 -14.02
C TYR A 107 -7.33 -9.59 -13.12
N SER A 108 -6.38 -8.69 -12.86
CA SER A 108 -5.13 -9.06 -12.19
C SER A 108 -5.20 -9.10 -10.67
N TRP A 109 -6.35 -8.76 -10.08
CA TRP A 109 -6.55 -8.70 -8.63
C TRP A 109 -6.44 -10.06 -7.95
N LYS A 110 -5.67 -10.10 -6.87
CA LYS A 110 -5.54 -11.26 -5.97
C LYS A 110 -5.51 -10.79 -4.52
N CYS A 111 -5.96 -11.67 -3.63
CA CYS A 111 -5.61 -11.61 -2.23
C CYS A 111 -4.24 -12.24 -2.04
N ALA A 112 -3.36 -11.53 -1.36
CA ALA A 112 -2.13 -12.11 -0.86
C ALA A 112 -1.88 -11.61 0.56
N THR A 113 -1.23 -12.45 1.36
CA THR A 113 -0.59 -12.01 2.59
C THR A 113 0.56 -11.10 2.20
N VAL A 114 0.25 -9.82 2.09
CA VAL A 114 1.27 -8.78 2.05
C VAL A 114 2.01 -8.87 3.37
N PRO A 115 3.35 -8.86 3.39
CA PRO A 115 4.07 -8.57 4.62
C PRO A 115 3.46 -7.30 5.18
N THR A 116 2.87 -7.38 6.39
CA THR A 116 2.35 -6.22 7.09
C THR A 116 3.37 -5.10 6.92
N PRO A 117 2.97 -3.89 6.47
CA PRO A 117 3.90 -2.78 6.38
C PRO A 117 4.68 -2.74 7.70
N GLY A 118 6.01 -2.82 7.62
CA GLY A 118 6.84 -2.75 8.82
C GLY A 118 6.54 -1.47 9.58
N THR A 119 6.97 -1.38 10.84
CA THR A 119 6.85 -0.17 11.69
C THR A 119 7.73 0.99 11.22
N GLY A 120 7.83 1.25 9.92
CA GLY A 120 8.65 2.29 9.32
C GLY A 120 7.84 3.21 8.41
N ASP A 121 8.50 4.21 7.84
CA ASP A 121 7.85 5.25 7.03
C ASP A 121 7.56 4.82 5.58
N THR A 122 8.18 3.72 5.12
CA THR A 122 8.02 3.24 3.76
C THR A 122 7.94 1.73 3.68
N TRP A 123 7.26 1.25 2.65
CA TRP A 123 7.18 -0.16 2.32
C TRP A 123 7.16 -0.34 0.80
N THR A 124 7.82 -1.38 0.28
CA THR A 124 7.88 -1.65 -1.16
C THR A 124 7.28 -3.02 -1.46
N ASP A 125 6.21 -3.05 -2.25
CA ASP A 125 5.71 -4.25 -2.91
C ASP A 125 6.45 -4.47 -4.23
N CYS A 126 7.11 -5.61 -4.38
CA CYS A 126 7.65 -6.07 -5.66
C CYS A 126 7.18 -7.49 -5.97
N SER A 127 6.07 -7.94 -5.38
CA SER A 127 5.55 -9.30 -5.55
C SER A 127 4.88 -9.53 -6.91
N GLY A 128 4.43 -8.46 -7.58
CA GLY A 128 3.88 -8.51 -8.94
C GLY A 128 4.93 -8.92 -9.99
N PRO A 129 4.54 -9.54 -11.11
CA PRO A 129 5.49 -10.01 -12.12
C PRO A 129 6.26 -8.87 -12.82
N ALA A 130 5.61 -7.73 -13.06
CA ALA A 130 6.17 -6.66 -13.89
C ALA A 130 6.34 -5.31 -13.16
N VAL A 131 5.59 -5.07 -12.09
CA VAL A 131 5.53 -3.77 -11.41
C VAL A 131 5.97 -3.91 -9.96
N CYS A 132 6.67 -2.90 -9.48
CA CYS A 132 6.90 -2.65 -8.07
C CYS A 132 6.16 -1.37 -7.67
N THR A 133 5.65 -1.32 -6.45
CA THR A 133 5.04 -0.13 -5.87
C THR A 133 5.66 0.15 -4.52
N ARG A 134 6.10 1.39 -4.29
CA ARG A 134 6.49 1.86 -2.96
C ARG A 134 5.38 2.70 -2.39
N TYR A 135 5.16 2.53 -1.10
CA TYR A 135 4.16 3.21 -0.29
C TYR A 135 4.86 3.95 0.84
N TRP A 136 4.28 5.07 1.24
CA TRP A 136 4.69 5.84 2.41
C TRP A 136 3.57 5.84 3.44
N SER A 137 3.91 5.78 4.72
CA SER A 137 2.91 5.83 5.81
C SER A 137 2.05 7.10 5.73
N ARG A 138 0.91 7.13 6.44
CA ARG A 138 0.06 8.33 6.53
C ARG A 138 0.83 9.50 7.15
N ALA A 139 1.57 9.23 8.22
CA ALA A 139 2.42 10.23 8.86
C ALA A 139 3.41 10.81 7.84
N LYS A 140 4.09 9.95 7.08
CA LYS A 140 5.08 10.40 6.09
C LYS A 140 4.45 11.10 4.90
N THR A 141 3.27 10.67 4.47
CA THR A 141 2.50 11.33 3.40
C THR A 141 2.09 12.74 3.81
N THR A 142 1.64 12.91 5.06
CA THR A 142 1.29 14.22 5.64
C THR A 142 2.54 15.11 5.76
N GLU A 143 3.65 14.56 6.27
CA GLU A 143 4.93 15.29 6.34
C GLU A 143 5.40 15.79 4.96
N LEU A 144 5.22 14.96 3.92
CA LEU A 144 5.55 15.34 2.54
C LEU A 144 4.60 16.42 2.00
N ASP A 145 3.30 16.31 2.22
CA ASP A 145 2.32 17.34 1.84
C ASP A 145 2.63 18.69 2.51
N ASP A 146 2.88 18.70 3.82
CA ASP A 146 3.26 19.90 4.57
C ASP A 146 4.55 20.52 4.01
N ALA A 147 5.54 19.69 3.66
CA ALA A 147 6.78 20.14 3.03
C ALA A 147 6.53 20.77 1.65
N PHE A 148 5.60 20.23 0.85
CA PHE A 148 5.23 20.77 -0.47
C PHE A 148 4.42 22.06 -0.41
N GLN A 149 3.58 22.22 0.63
CA GLN A 149 2.82 23.44 0.86
C GLN A 149 3.68 24.59 1.41
N GLY A 150 4.84 24.27 2.00
CA GLY A 150 5.78 25.26 2.50
C GLY A 150 6.41 26.13 1.40
N LEU A 151 6.68 27.41 1.72
CA LEU A 151 7.38 28.37 0.83
C LEU A 151 8.74 27.85 0.32
N ALA A 152 9.35 26.92 1.04
CA ALA A 152 10.61 26.30 0.67
C ALA A 152 10.53 25.39 -0.56
N TRP A 153 9.37 24.81 -0.88
CA TRP A 153 9.26 23.84 -1.98
C TRP A 153 9.41 24.49 -3.35
N LYS A 154 8.83 25.67 -3.57
CA LYS A 154 9.03 26.42 -4.82
C LYS A 154 10.51 26.75 -5.06
N ALA A 155 11.22 27.18 -4.02
CA ALA A 155 12.65 27.43 -4.09
C ALA A 155 13.47 26.14 -4.30
N LEU A 156 13.05 25.03 -3.68
CA LEU A 156 13.69 23.73 -3.83
C LEU A 156 13.51 23.14 -5.23
N LEU A 157 12.33 23.24 -5.84
CA LEU A 157 12.09 22.81 -7.22
C LEU A 157 13.00 23.53 -8.21
N GLU A 158 13.23 24.83 -8.04
CA GLU A 158 14.14 25.59 -8.90
C GLU A 158 15.62 25.17 -8.73
N VAL A 159 16.02 24.82 -7.51
CA VAL A 159 17.37 24.30 -7.22
C VAL A 159 17.52 22.86 -7.71
N TRP A 160 16.49 22.02 -7.55
CA TRP A 160 16.48 20.62 -7.96
C TRP A 160 16.40 20.43 -9.47
N ALA A 161 15.60 21.23 -10.17
CA ALA A 161 15.57 21.24 -11.64
C ALA A 161 16.96 21.53 -12.25
N LYS A 162 17.83 22.19 -11.47
CA LYS A 162 19.23 22.49 -11.84
C LYS A 162 20.24 21.47 -11.28
N ALA A 163 19.94 20.82 -10.17
CA ALA A 163 20.80 19.83 -9.52
C ALA A 163 20.33 18.41 -9.84
N LYS A 164 20.85 17.80 -10.91
CA LYS A 164 20.70 16.35 -11.15
C LYS A 164 21.21 15.58 -9.93
N CYS A 165 20.31 15.05 -9.07
CA CYS A 165 20.52 14.09 -7.95
C CYS A 165 21.90 14.09 -7.25
N ALA A 166 22.60 15.22 -7.19
CA ALA A 166 23.92 15.38 -6.61
C ALA A 166 23.77 16.45 -5.52
N GLY A 167 23.43 15.96 -4.33
CA GLY A 167 22.76 16.74 -3.29
C GLY A 167 23.57 17.88 -2.67
N PRO A 168 22.87 18.70 -1.86
CA PRO A 168 23.44 19.31 -0.67
C PRO A 168 22.74 18.80 0.59
N ARG A 169 23.50 18.34 1.59
CA ARG A 169 22.97 18.06 2.93
C ARG A 169 22.68 19.40 3.63
N GLY A 170 21.45 19.65 4.07
CA GLY A 170 21.20 20.87 4.87
C GLY A 170 19.77 21.22 5.30
N SER A 171 18.70 20.63 4.76
CA SER A 171 17.33 20.95 5.22
C SER A 171 16.43 19.72 5.31
N ALA A 172 15.40 19.79 6.15
CA ALA A 172 14.41 18.72 6.33
C ALA A 172 13.73 18.35 4.99
N ALA A 173 13.50 19.33 4.12
CA ALA A 173 12.96 19.08 2.78
C ALA A 173 13.97 18.38 1.86
N VAL A 174 15.28 18.64 1.99
CA VAL A 174 16.30 17.84 1.28
C VAL A 174 16.46 16.44 1.88
N ALA A 175 16.28 16.27 3.19
CA ALA A 175 16.24 14.94 3.81
C ALA A 175 15.01 14.13 3.36
N ALA A 176 13.84 14.76 3.23
CA ALA A 176 12.64 14.16 2.66
C ALA A 176 12.85 13.76 1.20
N LEU A 177 13.48 14.63 0.39
CA LEU A 177 13.85 14.31 -0.98
C LEU A 177 14.92 13.21 -1.07
N SER A 178 15.93 13.22 -0.21
CA SER A 178 16.93 12.14 -0.13
C SER A 178 16.31 10.82 0.31
N ALA A 179 15.27 10.81 1.15
CA ALA A 179 14.53 9.60 1.48
C ALA A 179 13.73 9.07 0.28
N ILE A 180 13.19 9.97 -0.56
CA ILE A 180 12.52 9.62 -1.82
C ILE A 180 13.53 9.13 -2.87
N CYS A 181 14.73 9.71 -2.93
CA CYS A 181 15.78 9.34 -3.88
C CYS A 181 16.59 8.09 -3.47
N GLY A 182 16.79 7.86 -2.17
CA GLY A 182 17.38 6.62 -1.64
C GLY A 182 16.50 5.41 -1.99
N ALA A 183 15.21 5.66 -2.10
CA ALA A 183 14.22 4.73 -2.61
C ALA A 183 14.45 4.34 -4.09
N THR A 184 15.11 5.18 -4.88
CA THR A 184 15.33 5.01 -6.33
C THR A 184 16.76 4.59 -6.68
N GLU A 185 17.58 4.18 -5.70
CA GLU A 185 19.03 3.92 -5.83
C GLU A 185 19.46 2.77 -6.76
N LYS A 186 18.54 2.08 -7.44
CA LYS A 186 18.93 1.45 -8.71
C LYS A 186 19.11 2.57 -9.73
N ALA A 187 20.37 3.00 -9.87
CA ALA A 187 20.92 4.13 -10.61
C ALA A 187 20.48 4.33 -12.10
N GLU A 188 19.50 3.59 -12.60
CA GLU A 188 18.88 3.78 -13.91
C GLU A 188 17.47 4.41 -13.85
N TYR A 189 16.84 4.46 -12.67
CA TYR A 189 15.51 5.03 -12.53
C TYR A 189 15.58 6.54 -12.33
N GLN A 190 15.52 7.28 -13.45
CA GLN A 190 15.19 8.70 -13.45
C GLN A 190 13.74 8.87 -12.98
N ALA A 191 13.57 8.79 -11.67
CA ALA A 191 12.31 9.03 -11.00
C ALA A 191 11.86 10.46 -11.29
N SER A 192 10.93 10.63 -12.25
CA SER A 192 10.28 11.92 -12.45
C SER A 192 9.51 12.28 -11.18
N LEU A 193 9.71 13.48 -10.66
CA LEU A 193 8.91 14.02 -9.55
C LEU A 193 7.57 14.60 -10.05
N ASP A 194 7.29 14.51 -11.36
CA ASP A 194 6.04 14.97 -11.94
C ASP A 194 4.86 14.21 -11.30
N GLY A 195 3.93 14.95 -10.70
CA GLY A 195 2.76 14.37 -10.02
C GLY A 195 2.99 13.98 -8.56
N LEU A 196 4.21 14.04 -8.02
CA LEU A 196 4.47 13.75 -6.61
C LEU A 196 3.76 14.75 -5.67
N PRO A 197 3.88 16.09 -5.85
CA PRO A 197 3.19 17.04 -4.98
C PRO A 197 1.67 16.84 -5.00
N GLU A 198 1.10 16.64 -6.19
CA GLU A 198 -0.34 16.39 -6.36
C GLU A 198 -0.78 15.10 -5.68
N ALA A 199 -0.01 14.02 -5.83
CA ALA A 199 -0.30 12.73 -5.21
C ALA A 199 -0.17 12.77 -3.68
N ALA A 200 0.85 13.44 -3.14
CA ALA A 200 1.01 13.61 -1.71
C ALA A 200 -0.10 14.45 -1.11
N HIS A 201 -0.47 15.56 -1.76
CA HIS A 201 -1.57 16.41 -1.34
C HIS A 201 -2.92 15.66 -1.36
N ALA A 202 -3.20 14.92 -2.43
CA ALA A 202 -4.39 14.10 -2.54
C ALA A 202 -4.43 12.99 -1.47
N GLY A 203 -3.28 12.34 -1.23
CA GLY A 203 -3.11 11.34 -0.18
C GLY A 203 -3.39 11.90 1.21
N ALA A 204 -2.76 13.02 1.57
CA ALA A 204 -2.94 13.66 2.89
C ALA A 204 -4.40 14.06 3.12
N ARG A 205 -5.07 14.68 2.14
CA ARG A 205 -6.49 15.05 2.23
C ARG A 205 -7.42 13.84 2.39
N ALA A 206 -7.09 12.73 1.74
CA ALA A 206 -7.86 11.50 1.82
C ALA A 206 -7.55 10.66 3.08
N HIS A 207 -6.68 11.15 3.97
CA HIS A 207 -6.08 10.35 5.05
C HIS A 207 -5.49 9.02 4.52
N GLY A 208 -4.91 9.09 3.32
CA GLY A 208 -4.28 7.99 2.62
C GLY A 208 -2.76 8.03 2.67
N CYS A 209 -2.16 7.15 1.90
CA CYS A 209 -0.74 6.91 1.81
C CYS A 209 -0.29 7.18 0.38
N LEU A 210 0.76 7.98 0.24
CA LEU A 210 1.43 8.20 -1.03
C LEU A 210 1.95 6.87 -1.56
N GLN A 211 1.88 6.69 -2.87
CA GLN A 211 2.49 5.56 -3.56
C GLN A 211 3.16 5.98 -4.87
N VAL A 212 4.15 5.19 -5.29
CA VAL A 212 4.74 5.27 -6.63
C VAL A 212 4.87 3.87 -7.20
N ALA A 213 4.37 3.66 -8.41
CA ALA A 213 4.51 2.42 -9.14
C ALA A 213 5.55 2.58 -10.27
N TRP A 214 6.38 1.56 -10.48
CA TRP A 214 7.35 1.51 -11.58
C TRP A 214 7.45 0.09 -12.15
N ARG A 215 7.74 -0.03 -13.44
CA ARG A 215 8.01 -1.33 -14.06
C ARG A 215 9.41 -1.80 -13.70
N LYS A 216 9.57 -3.10 -13.46
CA LYS A 216 10.83 -3.76 -13.07
C LYS A 216 11.88 -3.77 -14.17
N ASP A 217 11.44 -3.73 -15.42
CA ASP A 217 12.29 -3.67 -16.62
C ASP A 217 12.77 -2.25 -16.93
N GLY A 218 12.40 -1.25 -16.12
CA GLY A 218 12.74 0.14 -16.34
C GLY A 218 12.01 0.79 -17.50
N ALA A 219 11.08 0.09 -18.15
CA ALA A 219 10.24 0.68 -19.17
C ALA A 219 9.21 1.61 -18.51
N GLU A 220 8.90 2.70 -19.20
CA GLU A 220 7.94 3.73 -18.77
C GLU A 220 8.37 4.57 -17.55
N GLN A 221 7.77 5.76 -17.47
CA GLN A 221 7.95 6.63 -16.32
C GLN A 221 7.16 6.07 -15.14
N GLN A 222 7.74 6.20 -13.95
CA GLN A 222 7.03 5.91 -12.71
C GLN A 222 5.75 6.74 -12.58
N LYS A 223 4.73 6.18 -11.94
CA LYS A 223 3.45 6.84 -11.74
C LYS A 223 3.19 7.07 -10.26
N TRP A 224 3.14 8.34 -9.87
CA TRP A 224 2.74 8.76 -8.53
C TRP A 224 1.22 8.67 -8.37
N GLY A 225 0.79 8.34 -7.15
CA GLY A 225 -0.62 8.29 -6.76
C GLY A 225 -0.74 8.18 -5.25
N TYR A 226 -1.93 7.86 -4.77
CA TYR A 226 -2.16 7.55 -3.36
C TYR A 226 -3.13 6.37 -3.23
N THR A 227 -3.15 5.78 -2.04
CA THR A 227 -4.10 4.73 -1.67
C THR A 227 -4.64 4.97 -0.27
N THR A 228 -5.91 4.71 -0.05
CA THR A 228 -6.54 4.69 1.28
C THR A 228 -6.69 3.28 1.83
N ASP A 229 -6.23 2.28 1.08
CA ASP A 229 -6.33 0.87 1.42
C ASP A 229 -5.49 0.56 2.67
N SER A 230 -6.13 0.05 3.72
CA SER A 230 -5.49 -0.29 5.00
C SER A 230 -4.38 -1.33 4.90
N GLY A 231 -4.36 -2.14 3.84
CA GLY A 231 -3.28 -3.10 3.58
C GLY A 231 -1.98 -2.46 3.12
N TYR A 232 -2.09 -1.27 2.53
CA TYR A 232 -0.99 -0.50 1.95
C TYR A 232 -0.78 0.84 2.65
N CYS A 233 -1.66 1.17 3.59
CA CYS A 233 -1.69 2.44 4.26
C CYS A 233 -1.84 2.29 5.77
N TRP A 234 -0.83 2.73 6.50
CA TRP A 234 -0.72 2.61 7.96
C TRP A 234 -0.39 3.96 8.61
N ASN A 235 -0.62 4.09 9.91
CA ASN A 235 -0.49 5.37 10.60
C ASN A 235 0.96 5.88 10.74
N GLY A 236 1.97 5.04 10.48
CA GLY A 236 3.38 5.38 10.71
C GLY A 236 3.77 5.32 12.18
#